data_AF-A0A941N9J9-F1
#
_entry.id   AF-A0A941N9J9-F1
#
_cell.length_a   1.000
_cell.length_b   1.000
_cell.length_c   1.000
_cell.angle_alpha   90.00
_cell.angle_beta   90.00
_cell.angle_gamma   90.00
#
_symmetry.space_group_name_H-M   'P 1'
#
loop_
_entity.id
_entity.type
_entity.pdbx_description
1 polymer ?
#
loop_
_entity_poly.entity_id
_entity_poly.type
_entity_poly.pdbx_seq_one_letter_code
_entity_poly.pdbx_strand_id
1 'polypeptide(L)' 'MPDFEIRYYRADGKLAFVHMCAYRSIHEARDFAQKNIGDHARFEIVDRNAEPAAAR' A
#
# COMPACT_ATOMS: atom_id res chain seq x y z
N MET A 1 12.91 7.51 4.91
CA MET A 1 12.14 6.27 5.15
C MET A 1 10.92 6.33 4.24
N PRO A 2 10.48 5.23 3.61
CA PRO A 2 9.21 5.22 2.89
C PRO A 2 8.04 5.31 3.88
N ASP A 3 7.15 6.25 3.63
CA ASP A 3 6.00 6.56 4.48
C ASP A 3 4.82 5.60 4.22
N PHE A 4 4.74 5.03 3.00
CA PHE A 4 3.65 4.16 2.58
C PHE A 4 4.14 2.86 1.93
N GLU A 5 3.43 1.78 2.24
CA GLU A 5 3.61 0.46 1.65
C GLU A 5 2.31 0.00 0.98
N ILE A 6 2.33 -0.13 -0.35
CA ILE A 6 1.19 -0.58 -1.14
C ILE A 6 1.39 -2.06 -1.45
N ARG A 7 0.45 -2.91 -1.02
CA ARG A 7 0.46 -4.36 -1.20
C ARG A 7 -0.58 -4.74 -2.24
N TYR A 8 -0.18 -5.40 -3.31
CA TYR A 8 -1.10 -5.84 -4.36
C TYR A 8 -1.32 -7.35 -4.28
N TYR A 9 -2.56 -7.78 -4.43
CA TYR A 9 -2.95 -9.18 -4.31
C TYR A 9 -3.53 -9.70 -5.62
N ARG A 10 -3.19 -10.94 -5.97
CA ARG A 10 -3.81 -11.67 -7.08
C ARG A 10 -5.20 -12.17 -6.70
N ALA A 11 -5.93 -12.69 -7.68
CA ALA A 11 -7.27 -13.24 -7.50
C ALA A 11 -7.32 -14.46 -6.55
N ASP A 12 -6.20 -15.19 -6.39
CA ASP A 12 -6.06 -16.27 -5.43
C ASP A 12 -5.79 -15.77 -3.98
N GLY A 13 -5.81 -14.45 -3.78
CA GLY A 13 -5.57 -13.81 -2.50
C GLY A 13 -4.10 -13.73 -2.09
N LYS A 14 -3.16 -14.24 -2.91
CA LYS A 14 -1.74 -14.18 -2.60
C LYS A 14 -1.15 -12.81 -2.91
N LEU A 15 -0.22 -12.38 -2.06
CA LEU A 15 0.55 -11.16 -2.26
C LEU A 15 1.37 -11.30 -3.54
N ALA A 16 1.12 -10.43 -4.51
CA ALA A 16 1.79 -10.42 -5.80
C ALA A 16 3.11 -9.67 -5.69
N PHE A 17 3.04 -8.44 -5.17
CA PHE A 17 4.18 -7.57 -4.98
C PHE A 17 3.87 -6.46 -3.96
N VAL A 18 4.93 -5.80 -3.50
CA VAL A 18 4.88 -4.67 -2.57
C VAL A 18 5.59 -3.48 -3.20
N HIS A 19 4.96 -2.30 -3.14
CA HIS A 19 5.55 -1.03 -3.56
C HIS A 19 5.78 -0.13 -2.34
N MET A 20 7.02 0.25 -2.09
CA MET A 20 7.36 1.22 -1.05
C MET A 20 7.55 2.61 -1.66
N CYS A 21 6.87 3.60 -1.09
CA CYS A 21 6.82 4.95 -1.64
C CYS A 21 6.75 6.01 -0.54
N ALA A 22 7.26 7.20 -0.84
CA ALA A 22 7.23 8.37 0.05
C ALA A 22 6.29 9.42 -0.53
N TYR A 23 4.98 9.12 -0.49
CA TYR A 23 3.95 10.08 -0.87
C TYR A 23 3.65 11.05 0.27
N ARG A 24 3.07 12.22 -0.02
CA ARG A 24 2.76 13.21 1.01
C ARG A 24 1.46 12.86 1.76
N SER A 25 0.66 11.96 1.22
CA SER A 25 -0.60 11.51 1.83
C SER A 25 -1.04 10.13 1.34
N ILE A 26 -1.91 9.49 2.13
CA ILE A 26 -2.57 8.23 1.74
C ILE A 26 -3.43 8.37 0.48
N HIS A 27 -3.94 9.57 0.19
CA HIS A 27 -4.73 9.84 -1.00
C HIS A 27 -3.89 9.71 -2.28
N GLU A 28 -2.65 10.22 -2.27
CA GLU A 28 -1.71 10.05 -3.39
C GLU A 28 -1.30 8.59 -3.56
N ALA A 29 -1.00 7.89 -2.45
CA ALA A 29 -0.71 6.46 -2.49
C ALA A 29 -1.88 5.66 -3.07
N ARG A 30 -3.13 6.05 -2.75
CA ARG A 30 -4.34 5.42 -3.27
C ARG A 30 -4.57 5.69 -4.75
N ASP A 31 -4.42 6.94 -5.19
CA ASP A 31 -4.53 7.30 -6.60
C ASP A 31 -3.50 6.53 -7.44
N PHE A 32 -2.25 6.45 -6.97
CA PHE A 32 -1.23 5.62 -7.58
C PHE A 32 -1.62 4.14 -7.59
N ALA A 33 -2.10 3.61 -6.46
CA ALA A 33 -2.50 2.21 -6.36
C ALA A 33 -3.64 1.85 -7.33
N GLN A 34 -4.64 2.73 -7.45
CA GLN A 34 -5.77 2.56 -8.35
C GLN A 34 -5.35 2.60 -9.82
N LYS A 35 -4.45 3.52 -10.19
CA LYS A 35 -3.92 3.59 -11.57
C LYS A 35 -3.06 2.38 -11.94
N ASN A 36 -2.40 1.77 -10.96
CA ASN A 36 -1.49 0.63 -11.16
C ASN A 36 -2.09 -0.72 -10.76
N ILE A 37 -3.39 -0.80 -10.43
CA ILE A 37 -4.00 -2.06 -9.99
C ILE A 37 -3.98 -3.12 -11.10
N GLY A 38 -4.09 -2.73 -12.38
CA GLY A 38 -3.96 -3.63 -13.52
C GLY A 38 -4.80 -4.90 -13.37
N ASP A 39 -4.15 -6.06 -13.53
CA ASP A 39 -4.74 -7.41 -13.35
C ASP A 39 -4.77 -7.89 -11.88
N HIS A 40 -4.40 -7.06 -10.92
CA HIS A 40 -4.50 -7.41 -9.50
C HIS A 40 -5.95 -7.29 -9.02
N ALA A 41 -6.37 -8.21 -8.16
CA ALA A 41 -7.75 -8.27 -7.70
C ALA A 41 -8.05 -7.22 -6.63
N ARG A 42 -7.05 -6.87 -5.81
CA ARG A 42 -7.17 -5.86 -4.75
C ARG A 42 -5.80 -5.32 -4.36
N PHE A 43 -5.79 -4.18 -3.68
CA PHE A 43 -4.61 -3.63 -3.02
C PHE A 43 -4.93 -3.18 -1.60
N GLU A 44 -3.89 -3.11 -0.76
CA GLU A 44 -3.93 -2.53 0.58
C GLU A 44 -2.83 -1.46 0.69
N ILE A 45 -3.06 -0.43 1.48
CA ILE A 45 -2.08 0.64 1.73
C ILE A 45 -1.83 0.69 3.22
N VAL A 46 -0.58 0.55 3.62
CA VAL A 46 -0.12 0.67 4.99
C VAL A 46 0.66 1.96 5.12
N ASP A 47 0.16 2.87 5.94
CA ASP A 47 0.91 4.05 6.37
C ASP A 47 1.86 3.63 7.50
N ARG A 48 3.16 3.62 7.20
CA ARG A 48 4.21 3.25 8.15
C ARG A 48 4.44 4.31 9.22
N ASN A 49 3.95 5.54 9.02
CA ASN A 49 3.99 6.59 10.03
C ASN A 49 2.76 6.59 10.94
N ALA A 50 1.64 6.04 10.46
CA ALA A 50 0.41 5.91 11.26
C ALA A 50 0.35 4.61 12.07
N GLU A 51 1.40 3.77 12.07
CA GLU A 51 1.53 2.74 13.11
C GLU A 51 1.49 3.48 14.46
N PRO A 52 0.44 3.31 15.29
CA PRO A 52 0.55 3.79 16.64
C PRO A 52 1.73 3.04 17.23
N ALA A 53 2.54 3.74 18.02
CA ALA A 53 3.42 3.11 18.99
C ALA A 53 2.58 2.28 19.97
N ALA A 54 2.04 1.14 19.53
CA ALA A 54 1.33 0.16 20.32
C ALA A 54 2.38 -0.79 20.92
N ALA A 55 3.20 -0.22 21.81
CA ALA A 55 3.96 -0.95 22.82
C ALA A 55 4.45 0.05 23.88
N ARG A 56 3.52 0.51 24.73
CA ARG A 56 3.83 0.92 26.10
C ARG A 56 2.89 0.20 27.04
#